data_AF-A0A9D8WP25-F1
#
_entry.id   AF-A0A9D8WP25-F1
#
_cell.length_a   1.000
_cell.length_b   1.000
_cell.length_c   1.000
_cell.angle_alpha   90.00
_cell.angle_beta   90.00
_cell.angle_gamma   90.00
#
_symmetry.space_group_name_H-M   'P 1'
#
loop_
_entity.id
_entity.type
_entity.pdbx_description
1 polymer ?
#
loop_
_entity_poly.entity_id
_entity_poly.type
_entity_poly.pdbx_seq_one_letter_code
_entity_poly.pdbx_strand_id
1 'polypeptide(L)'
;VRTGKPVLLDFTGYGCVNCRKMEAAVWTDPQVAETLNNNYILVSLYVDDKTPLEKNIEVTMPNGDKKTLRTIGDKWSYLQETKYGYLAQPFYVPVNAKGEPLAEPFAYKEDPHAYLQFLQKGLGKTGK
;
A
#
# COMPACT_ATOMS: atom_id res chain seq x y z
N VAL A 1 -10.60 1.94 19.80
CA VAL A 1 -9.37 1.64 19.02
C VAL A 1 -8.68 2.96 18.74
N ARG A 2 -7.62 3.30 19.47
CA ARG A 2 -6.90 4.57 19.29
C ARG A 2 -5.42 4.37 19.58
N THR A 3 -4.80 3.43 18.89
CA THR A 3 -3.35 3.30 18.88
C THR A 3 -2.81 4.26 17.83
N GLY A 4 -2.03 5.26 18.22
CA GLY A 4 -1.37 6.23 17.32
C GLY A 4 -0.31 5.62 16.39
N LYS A 5 -0.48 4.35 16.01
CA LYS A 5 0.35 3.65 15.03
C LYS A 5 -0.01 4.14 13.63
N PRO A 6 0.97 4.37 12.76
CA PRO A 6 0.70 4.66 11.36
C PRO A 6 0.13 3.43 10.63
N VAL A 7 -0.57 3.68 9.54
CA VAL A 7 -1.06 2.63 8.64
C VAL A 7 -0.02 2.44 7.52
N LEU A 8 0.30 1.20 7.19
CA LEU A 8 1.04 0.86 5.98
C LEU A 8 0.05 0.35 4.94
N LEU A 9 -0.19 1.15 3.90
CA LEU A 9 -0.94 0.70 2.73
C LEU A 9 -0.03 -0.17 1.87
N ASP A 10 -0.43 -1.41 1.64
CA ASP A 10 0.24 -2.38 0.79
C ASP A 10 -0.61 -2.63 -0.46
N PHE A 11 -0.30 -1.96 -1.56
CA PHE A 11 -0.93 -2.24 -2.86
C PHE A 11 -0.29 -3.49 -3.46
N THR A 12 -1.09 -4.56 -3.47
CA THR A 12 -0.64 -5.92 -3.81
C THR A 12 -1.65 -6.58 -4.75
N GLY A 13 -1.36 -7.81 -5.16
CA GLY A 13 -2.28 -8.64 -5.94
C GLY A 13 -2.15 -10.11 -5.59
N TYR A 14 -3.22 -10.86 -5.82
CA TYR A 14 -3.21 -12.33 -5.70
C TYR A 14 -2.20 -12.94 -6.68
N GLY A 15 -2.17 -12.44 -7.93
CA GLY A 15 -1.26 -12.91 -8.98
C GLY A 15 0.12 -12.26 -8.99
N CYS A 16 0.43 -11.39 -8.03
CA CYS A 16 1.64 -10.56 -8.07
C CYS A 16 2.89 -11.34 -7.62
N VAL A 17 3.64 -11.89 -8.58
CA VAL A 17 4.89 -12.63 -8.32
C VAL A 17 5.91 -11.81 -7.53
N ASN A 18 6.11 -10.54 -7.90
CA ASN A 18 7.07 -9.66 -7.21
C ASN A 18 6.64 -9.33 -5.77
N CYS A 19 5.34 -9.30 -5.49
CA CYS A 19 4.82 -9.11 -4.14
C CYS A 19 5.18 -10.32 -3.27
N ARG A 20 4.97 -11.54 -3.77
CA ARG A 20 5.34 -12.78 -3.05
C ARG A 20 6.85 -12.89 -2.84
N LYS A 21 7.66 -12.42 -3.79
CA LYS A 21 9.11 -12.33 -3.61
C LYS A 21 9.51 -11.35 -2.51
N MET A 22 8.90 -10.15 -2.48
CA MET A 22 9.11 -9.21 -1.37
C MET A 22 8.72 -9.82 -0.03
N GLU A 23 7.55 -10.44 0.07
CA GLU A 23 7.12 -11.09 1.31
C GLU A 23 8.14 -12.16 1.76
N ALA A 24 8.59 -13.00 0.83
CA ALA A 24 9.52 -14.09 1.14
C ALA A 24 10.94 -13.61 1.50
N ALA A 25 11.46 -12.59 0.80
CA ALA A 25 12.84 -12.14 0.95
C ALA A 25 13.02 -11.00 1.96
N VAL A 26 11.98 -10.18 2.17
CA VAL A 26 12.04 -8.94 2.97
C VAL A 26 11.19 -9.03 4.22
N TRP A 27 9.96 -9.52 4.13
CA TRP A 27 9.06 -9.56 5.31
C TRP A 27 9.42 -10.68 6.30
N THR A 28 10.20 -11.67 5.87
CA THR A 28 10.71 -12.75 6.74
C THR A 28 11.94 -12.32 7.56
N ASP A 29 12.56 -11.18 7.24
CA ASP A 29 13.64 -10.63 8.05
C ASP A 29 13.11 -10.29 9.46
N PRO A 30 13.76 -10.74 10.55
CA PRO A 30 13.23 -10.57 11.89
C PRO A 30 12.96 -9.11 12.28
N GLN A 31 13.82 -8.17 11.86
CA GLN A 31 13.66 -6.76 12.23
C GLN A 31 12.51 -6.12 11.45
N VAL A 32 12.36 -6.47 10.17
CA VAL A 32 11.23 -6.03 9.35
C VAL A 32 9.92 -6.59 9.91
N ALA A 33 9.87 -7.90 10.17
CA ALA A 33 8.69 -8.58 10.70
C ALA A 33 8.25 -7.99 12.05
N GLU A 34 9.21 -7.76 12.96
CA GLU A 34 8.93 -7.13 14.25
C GLU A 34 8.35 -5.73 14.07
N THR A 35 8.97 -4.90 13.21
CA THR A 35 8.53 -3.53 12.94
C THR A 35 7.11 -3.49 12.35
N LEU A 36 6.82 -4.35 11.38
CA LEU A 36 5.49 -4.42 10.75
C LEU A 36 4.41 -4.82 11.77
N ASN A 37 4.66 -5.87 12.57
CA ASN A 37 3.70 -6.40 13.52
C ASN A 37 3.47 -5.47 14.72
N ASN A 38 4.53 -4.83 15.22
CA ASN A 38 4.48 -4.07 16.46
C ASN A 38 4.22 -2.59 16.24
N ASN A 39 4.67 -2.01 15.13
CA ASN A 39 4.66 -0.56 14.96
C ASN A 39 3.68 -0.07 13.89
N TYR A 40 3.25 -0.92 12.95
CA TYR A 40 2.32 -0.54 11.89
C TYR A 40 0.96 -1.22 12.02
N ILE A 41 -0.05 -0.61 11.41
CA ILE A 41 -1.28 -1.27 11.02
C ILE A 41 -1.17 -1.56 9.52
N LEU A 42 -0.96 -2.83 9.15
CA LEU A 42 -0.87 -3.23 7.75
C LEU A 42 -2.26 -3.34 7.12
N VAL A 43 -2.44 -2.72 5.96
CA VAL A 43 -3.67 -2.80 5.15
C VAL A 43 -3.31 -3.18 3.73
N SER A 44 -3.56 -4.43 3.35
CA SER A 44 -3.34 -4.92 2.00
C SER A 44 -4.52 -4.60 1.08
N LEU A 45 -4.24 -3.87 0.01
CA LEU A 45 -5.17 -3.42 -1.01
C LEU A 45 -4.93 -4.23 -2.28
N TYR A 46 -5.74 -5.27 -2.48
CA TYR A 46 -5.65 -6.16 -3.62
C TYR A 46 -6.21 -5.49 -4.87
N VAL A 47 -5.34 -5.13 -5.81
CA VAL A 47 -5.70 -4.40 -7.05
C VAL A 47 -6.35 -5.31 -8.10
N ASP A 48 -6.14 -6.62 -7.98
CA ASP A 48 -6.71 -7.64 -8.88
C ASP A 48 -7.95 -8.34 -8.28
N ASP A 49 -8.45 -7.87 -7.14
CA ASP A 49 -9.63 -8.44 -6.48
C ASP A 49 -10.88 -8.30 -7.36
N LYS A 50 -11.52 -9.45 -7.63
CA LYS A 50 -12.69 -9.57 -8.51
C LYS A 50 -14.02 -9.47 -7.77
N THR A 51 -14.01 -9.26 -6.46
CA THR A 51 -15.21 -9.03 -5.67
C THR A 51 -15.96 -7.81 -6.21
N PRO A 52 -17.22 -7.97 -6.64
CA PRO A 52 -18.01 -6.86 -7.16
C PRO A 52 -18.24 -5.79 -6.08
N LEU A 53 -18.28 -4.52 -6.50
CA LEU A 53 -18.78 -3.44 -5.65
C LEU A 53 -20.30 -3.55 -5.54
N GLU A 54 -20.86 -3.10 -4.41
CA GLU A 54 -22.33 -3.02 -4.22
C GLU A 54 -23.01 -2.18 -5.32
N LYS A 55 -22.31 -1.14 -5.80
CA LYS A 55 -22.73 -0.29 -6.91
C LYS A 55 -21.52 0.08 -7.75
N ASN A 56 -21.70 0.11 -9.07
CA ASN A 56 -20.70 0.63 -10.00
C ASN A 56 -20.49 2.12 -9.74
N ILE A 57 -19.24 2.57 -9.82
CA ILE A 57 -18.86 3.97 -9.61
C ILE A 57 -18.26 4.50 -10.90
N GLU A 58 -18.83 5.55 -11.47
CA GLU A 58 -18.19 6.28 -12.57
C GLU A 58 -17.21 7.31 -12.02
N VAL A 59 -15.99 7.31 -12.53
CA VAL A 59 -14.92 8.23 -12.15
C VAL A 59 -14.30 8.87 -13.38
N THR A 60 -13.78 10.08 -13.21
CA THR A 60 -13.00 10.77 -14.24
C THR A 60 -11.53 10.59 -13.93
N MET A 61 -10.80 10.07 -14.91
CA MET A 61 -9.36 9.84 -14.85
C MET A 61 -8.60 11.18 -15.00
N PRO A 62 -7.33 11.26 -14.57
CA PRO A 62 -6.54 12.49 -14.70
C PRO A 62 -6.38 12.99 -16.14
N ASN A 63 -6.47 12.09 -17.13
CA ASN A 63 -6.42 12.40 -18.56
C ASN A 63 -7.78 12.87 -19.13
N GLY A 64 -8.84 12.93 -18.32
CA GLY A 64 -10.19 13.33 -18.73
C GLY A 64 -11.11 12.18 -19.14
N ASP A 65 -10.59 10.96 -19.27
CA ASP A 65 -11.39 9.79 -19.65
C ASP A 65 -12.35 9.38 -18.52
N LYS A 66 -13.50 8.81 -18.88
CA LYS A 66 -14.41 8.19 -17.91
C LYS A 66 -14.08 6.71 -17.74
N LYS A 67 -14.06 6.25 -16.50
CA LYS A 67 -13.90 4.84 -16.14
C LYS A 67 -15.01 4.41 -15.20
N THR A 68 -15.54 3.20 -15.41
CA THR A 68 -16.49 2.58 -14.47
C THR A 68 -15.76 1.58 -13.60
N LEU A 69 -15.74 1.82 -12.29
CA LEU A 69 -15.21 0.89 -11.29
C LEU A 69 -16.30 -0.13 -10.95
N ARG A 70 -15.98 -1.43 -11.10
CA ARG A 70 -16.92 -2.53 -10.92
C ARG A 70 -16.51 -3.45 -9.79
N THR A 71 -15.22 -3.57 -9.49
CA THR A 71 -14.70 -4.45 -8.44
C THR A 71 -13.91 -3.70 -7.36
N ILE A 72 -13.64 -4.39 -6.24
CA ILE A 72 -12.73 -3.90 -5.20
C ILE A 72 -11.34 -3.61 -5.80
N GLY A 73 -10.85 -4.47 -6.69
CA GLY A 73 -9.59 -4.26 -7.41
C GLY A 73 -9.57 -3.00 -8.28
N ASP A 74 -10.66 -2.74 -9.02
CA ASP A 74 -10.79 -1.50 -9.80
C ASP A 74 -10.70 -0.27 -8.90
N LYS A 75 -11.36 -0.31 -7.74
CA LYS A 75 -11.35 0.78 -6.75
C LYS A 75 -9.94 1.07 -6.24
N TRP A 76 -9.19 0.04 -5.87
CA TRP A 76 -7.84 0.23 -5.34
C TRP A 76 -6.82 0.59 -6.42
N SER A 77 -6.93 0.01 -7.62
CA SER A 77 -6.14 0.42 -8.78
C SER A 77 -6.34 1.90 -9.11
N TYR A 78 -7.60 2.35 -9.13
CA TYR A 78 -7.94 3.75 -9.37
C TYR A 78 -7.37 4.68 -8.29
N LEU A 79 -7.50 4.31 -7.01
CA LEU A 79 -6.91 5.08 -5.92
C LEU A 79 -5.39 5.19 -6.06
N GLN A 80 -4.71 4.08 -6.40
CA GLN A 80 -3.26 4.04 -6.56
C GLN A 80 -2.81 5.02 -7.64
N GLU A 81 -3.44 4.95 -8.80
CA GLU A 81 -3.15 5.78 -9.97
C GLU A 81 -3.41 7.25 -9.71
N THR A 82 -4.61 7.58 -9.20
CA THR A 82 -5.03 8.98 -9.08
C THR A 82 -4.41 9.70 -7.90
N LYS A 83 -4.17 9.00 -6.78
CA LYS A 83 -3.60 9.60 -5.58
C LYS A 83 -2.08 9.61 -5.58
N TYR A 84 -1.46 8.56 -6.13
CA TYR A 84 -0.01 8.36 -6.05
C TYR A 84 0.69 8.39 -7.41
N GLY A 85 -0.04 8.49 -8.53
CA GLY A 85 0.56 8.51 -9.87
C GLY A 85 1.29 7.21 -10.22
N TYR A 86 0.89 6.09 -9.60
CA TYR A 86 1.59 4.81 -9.73
C TYR A 86 0.60 3.67 -9.97
N LEU A 87 1.01 2.68 -10.78
CA LEU A 87 0.15 1.58 -11.23
C LEU A 87 0.81 0.19 -11.14
N ALA A 88 2.00 0.09 -10.56
CA ALA A 88 2.69 -1.19 -10.39
C ALA A 88 2.63 -1.68 -8.94
N GLN A 89 2.78 -3.00 -8.76
CA GLN A 89 2.80 -3.66 -7.46
C GLN A 89 4.05 -4.56 -7.38
N PRO A 90 4.62 -4.78 -6.18
CA PRO A 90 4.21 -4.24 -4.88
C PRO A 90 4.48 -2.74 -4.72
N PHE A 91 3.62 -2.05 -3.98
CA PHE A 91 3.78 -0.63 -3.70
C PHE A 91 3.27 -0.28 -2.28
N TYR A 92 4.15 0.31 -1.48
CA TYR A 92 3.93 0.52 -0.05
C TYR A 92 3.91 2.01 0.29
N VAL A 93 2.88 2.46 1.00
CA VAL A 93 2.75 3.86 1.43
C VAL A 93 2.42 3.92 2.93
N PRO A 94 3.32 4.46 3.77
CA PRO A 94 3.02 4.69 5.17
C PRO A 94 2.20 5.98 5.27
N VAL A 95 1.06 5.93 5.94
CA VAL A 95 0.14 7.06 6.12
C VAL A 95 -0.23 7.25 7.58
N ASN A 96 -0.54 8.49 7.96
CA ASN A 96 -1.09 8.79 9.28
C ASN A 96 -2.59 8.46 9.36
N ALA A 97 -3.20 8.73 10.52
CA ALA A 97 -4.64 8.49 10.73
C ALA A 97 -5.57 9.32 9.81
N LYS A 98 -5.06 10.37 9.15
CA LYS A 98 -5.79 11.18 8.16
C LYS A 98 -5.57 10.69 6.72
N GLY A 99 -4.76 9.65 6.52
CA GLY A 99 -4.41 9.14 5.19
C GLY A 99 -3.39 9.98 4.44
N GLU A 100 -2.64 10.83 5.15
CA GLU A 100 -1.56 11.66 4.60
C GLU A 100 -0.25 10.85 4.61
N PRO A 101 0.54 10.85 3.50
CA PRO A 101 1.80 10.11 3.43
C PRO A 101 2.82 10.60 4.46
N LEU A 102 3.47 9.64 5.15
CA LEU A 102 4.51 9.89 6.14
C LEU A 102 5.92 9.77 5.55
N ALA A 103 6.10 9.03 4.46
CA ALA A 103 7.36 8.91 3.77
C ALA A 103 7.12 8.78 2.26
N GLU A 104 8.21 8.88 1.49
CA GLU A 104 8.16 8.48 0.09
C GLU A 104 7.75 7.01 -0.02
N PRO A 105 6.92 6.65 -1.01
CA PRO A 105 6.53 5.27 -1.23
C PRO A 105 7.71 4.35 -1.50
N PHE A 106 7.55 3.08 -1.14
CA PHE A 106 8.52 2.03 -1.47
C PHE A 106 7.91 1.10 -2.52
N ALA A 107 8.68 0.74 -3.54
CA ALA A 107 8.26 -0.19 -4.59
C ALA A 107 9.03 -1.52 -4.48
N TYR A 108 9.03 -2.33 -5.52
CA TYR A 108 9.77 -3.58 -5.52
C TYR A 108 11.29 -3.38 -5.36
N LYS A 109 11.85 -3.91 -4.27
CA LYS A 109 13.29 -4.02 -4.01
C LYS A 109 13.54 -5.07 -2.93
N GLU A 110 14.13 -6.21 -3.30
CA GLU A 110 14.46 -7.32 -2.38
C GLU A 110 15.67 -6.97 -1.49
N ASP A 111 15.49 -5.98 -0.62
CA ASP A 111 16.53 -5.46 0.27
C ASP A 111 15.90 -5.16 1.65
N PRO A 112 16.06 -6.09 2.62
CA PRO A 112 15.50 -5.93 3.96
C PRO A 112 15.96 -4.67 4.68
N HIS A 113 17.23 -4.29 4.49
CA HIS A 113 17.79 -3.13 5.14
C HIS A 113 17.17 -1.83 4.60
N ALA A 114 17.05 -1.70 3.27
CA ALA A 114 16.38 -0.55 2.67
C ALA A 114 14.91 -0.46 3.06
N TYR A 115 14.22 -1.60 3.15
CA TYR A 115 12.81 -1.64 3.57
C TYR A 115 12.65 -1.22 5.04
N LEU A 116 13.53 -1.69 5.93
CA LEU A 116 13.53 -1.29 7.34
C LEU A 116 13.76 0.22 7.49
N GLN A 117 14.72 0.79 6.75
CA GLN A 117 14.94 2.24 6.76
C GLN A 117 13.69 3.02 6.30
N PHE A 118 12.99 2.51 5.30
CA PHE A 118 11.71 3.08 4.84
C PHE A 118 10.65 3.06 5.95
N LEU A 119 10.47 1.93 6.64
CA LEU A 119 9.54 1.82 7.76
C LEU A 119 9.92 2.77 8.90
N GLN A 120 11.20 2.83 9.26
CA GLN A 120 11.69 3.73 10.31
C GLN A 120 11.45 5.21 9.97
N LYS A 121 11.65 5.61 8.71
CA LYS A 121 11.33 6.98 8.24
C LYS A 121 9.86 7.33 8.43
N GLY A 122 8.94 6.39 8.15
CA GLY A 122 7.51 6.60 8.36
C GLY A 122 7.15 6.74 9.85
N LEU A 123 7.73 5.89 10.71
CA LEU A 123 7.53 5.97 12.17
C LEU A 123 8.04 7.29 12.76
N GLY A 124 9.21 7.75 12.33
CA GLY A 124 9.82 9.00 12.83
C GLY A 124 8.97 10.27 12.58
N LYS A 125 8.02 10.22 11.63
CA LYS A 125 7.10 11.33 11.35
C LYS A 125 5.74 11.21 12.04
N THR A 126 5.45 10.09 12.69
CA THR A 126 4.14 9.85 13.33
C THR A 126 3.98 10.58 14.68
N GLY A 127 5.07 11.16 15.22
CA GLY A 127 5.08 11.91 16.47
C GLY A 127 5.15 13.44 16.33
N LYS A 128 4.87 13.99 15.14
CA LYS A 128 4.76 15.44 14.90
C LYS A 128 3.32 15.85 14.64
#